data_AF-A0A067RE10-F1
#
_entry.id   AF-A0A067RE10-F1
#
_cell.length_a   1.000
_cell.length_b   1.000
_cell.length_c   1.000
_cell.angle_alpha   90.00
_cell.angle_beta   90.00
_cell.angle_gamma   90.00
#
_symmetry.space_group_name_H-M   'P 1'
#
loop_
_entity.id
_entity.type
_entity.pdbx_description
1 polymer ?
#
loop_
_entity_poly.entity_id
_entity_poly.type
_entity_poly.pdbx_seq_one_letter_code
_entity_poly.pdbx_strand_id
1 'polypeptide(L)'
;MDDEAETYKLWRIRKTVMQLCHDRGYLVTQDELDQTLEQFKEQFGDKPSEKRPARSDLIVLVAHNDDPTDQMFVFFPDEPKIGIKTIKTYCQRMQEENIHRAIIVVQQGMTPSAKQSLVDMAPKYILEQFLESELLINITEHELVPEHVVMTPEEKQELLSRYKLRENQLMRIQAGDPVARYFGLKRGQQPQRESSTTNSNQRSNLSLFWPSPGPGCENYPTIRNSWPLHLIQTCVLMLFLDDCVRERNCVC
;
A
#
# COMPACT_ATOMS: atom_id res chain seq x y z
N MET A 1 -30.38 12.89 -4.02
CA MET A 1 -29.17 12.09 -3.81
C MET A 1 -29.34 10.86 -4.67
N ASP A 2 -28.31 10.47 -5.40
CA ASP A 2 -28.37 9.28 -6.24
C ASP A 2 -28.04 8.06 -5.37
N ASP A 3 -29.07 7.53 -4.73
CA ASP A 3 -29.00 6.42 -3.79
C ASP A 3 -28.39 5.16 -4.45
N GLU A 4 -28.59 5.01 -5.76
CA GLU A 4 -28.00 3.92 -6.54
C GLU A 4 -26.48 4.09 -6.69
N ALA A 5 -26.01 5.31 -6.99
CA ALA A 5 -24.58 5.59 -7.11
C ALA A 5 -23.85 5.42 -5.76
N GLU A 6 -24.46 5.82 -4.64
CA GLU A 6 -23.85 5.62 -3.31
C GLU A 6 -23.79 4.13 -2.94
N THR A 7 -24.83 3.36 -3.26
CA THR A 7 -24.84 1.90 -3.06
C THR A 7 -23.74 1.23 -3.89
N TYR A 8 -23.60 1.60 -5.17
CA TYR A 8 -22.54 1.10 -6.04
C TYR A 8 -21.14 1.43 -5.49
N LYS A 9 -20.97 2.67 -5.00
CA LYS A 9 -19.72 3.13 -4.39
C LYS A 9 -19.33 2.28 -3.18
N LEU A 10 -20.27 2.04 -2.26
CA LEU A 10 -20.04 1.23 -1.06
C LEU A 10 -19.73 -0.23 -1.40
N TRP A 11 -20.45 -0.81 -2.35
CA TRP A 11 -20.17 -2.16 -2.87
C TRP A 11 -18.74 -2.27 -3.43
N ARG A 12 -18.34 -1.31 -4.28
CA ARG A 12 -16.99 -1.28 -4.87
C ARG A 12 -15.91 -1.19 -3.79
N ILE A 13 -16.06 -0.29 -2.83
CA ILE A 13 -15.11 -0.13 -1.72
C ILE A 13 -15.01 -1.42 -0.92
N ARG A 14 -16.15 -2.04 -0.56
CA ARG A 14 -16.15 -3.30 0.19
C ARG A 14 -15.46 -4.42 -0.59
N LYS A 15 -15.68 -4.53 -1.89
CA LYS A 15 -15.00 -5.51 -2.73
C LYS A 15 -13.48 -5.32 -2.71
N THR A 16 -12.99 -4.09 -2.88
CA THR A 16 -11.56 -3.78 -2.81
C THR A 16 -10.98 -4.09 -1.42
N VAL A 17 -11.73 -3.81 -0.34
CA VAL A 17 -11.30 -4.14 1.02
C VAL A 17 -11.19 -5.66 1.22
N MET A 18 -12.13 -6.45 0.70
CA MET A 18 -12.06 -7.91 0.78
C MET A 18 -10.84 -8.46 0.02
N GLN A 19 -10.57 -7.93 -1.17
CA GLN A 19 -9.34 -8.25 -1.92
C GLN A 19 -8.08 -7.87 -1.14
N LEU A 20 -8.05 -6.67 -0.53
CA LEU A 20 -6.94 -6.24 0.32
C LEU A 20 -6.71 -7.17 1.50
N CYS A 21 -7.78 -7.63 2.15
CA CYS A 21 -7.68 -8.59 3.25
C CYS A 21 -7.12 -9.94 2.76
N HIS A 22 -7.62 -10.44 1.62
CA HIS A 22 -7.12 -11.66 1.00
C HIS A 22 -5.63 -11.56 0.63
N ASP A 23 -5.20 -10.48 -0.03
CA ASP A 23 -3.81 -10.26 -0.44
C ASP A 23 -2.84 -10.13 0.74
N ARG A 24 -3.35 -9.74 1.92
CA ARG A 24 -2.60 -9.69 3.17
C ARG A 24 -2.53 -11.05 3.89
N GLY A 25 -3.14 -12.10 3.36
CA GLY A 25 -3.17 -13.44 3.97
C GLY A 25 -4.27 -13.64 5.01
N TYR A 26 -5.30 -12.78 5.03
CA TYR A 26 -6.49 -13.03 5.85
C TYR A 26 -7.45 -13.99 5.16
N LEU A 27 -8.15 -14.79 5.96
CA LEU A 27 -9.14 -15.74 5.50
C LEU A 27 -10.39 -14.98 5.02
N VAL A 28 -10.60 -14.99 3.70
CA VAL A 28 -11.77 -14.43 3.02
C VAL A 28 -12.30 -15.50 2.07
N THR A 29 -13.62 -15.68 2.03
CA THR A 29 -14.23 -16.69 1.16
C THR A 29 -14.35 -16.18 -0.29
N GLN A 30 -14.34 -17.10 -1.26
CA GLN A 30 -14.51 -16.71 -2.67
C GLN A 30 -15.87 -16.04 -2.93
N ASP A 31 -16.91 -16.48 -2.21
CA ASP A 31 -18.26 -15.90 -2.31
C ASP A 31 -18.28 -14.42 -1.88
N GLU A 32 -17.44 -14.03 -0.90
CA GLU A 32 -17.30 -12.63 -0.49
C GLU A 32 -16.49 -11.79 -1.50
N LEU A 33 -15.52 -12.38 -2.18
CA LEU A 33 -14.71 -11.71 -3.22
C LEU A 33 -15.52 -11.48 -4.51
N ASP A 34 -16.33 -12.47 -4.90
CA ASP A 34 -17.13 -12.46 -6.12
C ASP A 34 -18.55 -11.91 -5.91
N GLN A 35 -18.85 -11.38 -4.72
CA GLN A 35 -20.15 -10.81 -4.40
C GLN A 35 -20.62 -9.78 -5.44
N THR A 36 -21.79 -10.02 -6.03
CA THR A 36 -22.38 -9.13 -7.03
C THR A 36 -23.10 -7.95 -6.38
N LEU A 37 -23.34 -6.89 -7.15
CA LEU A 37 -24.09 -5.72 -6.66
C LEU A 37 -25.51 -6.09 -6.21
N GLU A 38 -26.16 -7.04 -6.90
CA GLU A 38 -27.51 -7.50 -6.55
C GLU A 38 -27.52 -8.23 -5.21
N GLN A 39 -26.57 -9.15 -4.99
CA GLN A 39 -26.41 -9.83 -3.71
C GLN A 39 -26.08 -8.85 -2.58
N PHE A 40 -25.32 -7.81 -2.86
CA PHE A 40 -25.03 -6.74 -1.91
C PHE A 40 -26.30 -5.94 -1.55
N LYS A 41 -27.10 -5.57 -2.55
CA LYS A 41 -28.39 -4.89 -2.35
C LYS A 41 -29.37 -5.77 -1.56
N GLU A 42 -29.36 -7.08 -1.78
CA GLU A 42 -30.21 -8.03 -1.04
C GLU A 42 -29.79 -8.17 0.42
N GLN A 43 -28.48 -8.23 0.71
CA GLN A 43 -27.97 -8.36 2.08
C GLN A 43 -28.09 -7.08 2.90
N PHE A 44 -27.78 -5.92 2.32
CA PHE A 44 -27.65 -4.66 3.07
C PHE A 44 -28.71 -3.61 2.72
N GLY A 45 -29.50 -3.82 1.66
CA GLY A 45 -30.50 -2.89 1.15
C GLY A 45 -30.01 -2.01 -0.01
N ASP A 46 -30.95 -1.33 -0.68
CA ASP A 46 -30.66 -0.46 -1.84
C ASP A 46 -30.91 1.05 -1.58
N LYS A 47 -31.29 1.42 -0.35
CA LYS A 47 -31.64 2.79 0.05
C LYS A 47 -30.69 3.36 1.12
N PRO A 48 -29.50 3.83 0.73
CA PRO A 48 -28.59 4.52 1.64
C PRO A 48 -29.22 5.75 2.31
N SER A 49 -30.22 6.39 1.66
CA SER A 49 -31.02 7.48 2.24
C SER A 49 -31.79 7.09 3.51
N GLU A 50 -32.16 5.81 3.65
CA GLU A 50 -32.80 5.25 4.85
C GLU A 50 -31.78 4.60 5.81
N LYS A 51 -30.47 4.82 5.59
CA LYS A 51 -29.34 4.10 6.23
C LYS A 51 -29.37 2.59 5.97
N ARG A 52 -29.69 2.19 4.73
CA ARG A 52 -29.70 0.78 4.30
C ARG A 52 -29.03 0.66 2.93
N PRO A 53 -27.70 0.49 2.85
CA PRO A 53 -26.80 -0.02 3.89
C PRO A 53 -26.44 1.01 4.97
N ALA A 54 -26.51 0.63 6.24
CA ALA A 54 -25.85 1.39 7.31
C ALA A 54 -24.36 1.08 7.26
N ARG A 55 -23.47 2.09 7.35
CA ARG A 55 -22.03 1.81 7.33
C ARG A 55 -21.60 0.99 8.55
N SER A 56 -22.35 1.03 9.65
CA SER A 56 -22.18 0.13 10.80
C SER A 56 -22.29 -1.36 10.46
N ASP A 57 -23.08 -1.71 9.46
CA ASP A 57 -23.35 -3.11 9.08
C ASP A 57 -22.29 -3.64 8.12
N LEU A 58 -21.52 -2.72 7.52
CA LEU A 58 -20.39 -3.04 6.65
C LEU A 58 -19.11 -3.38 7.43
N ILE A 59 -19.14 -3.34 8.76
CA ILE A 59 -17.99 -3.70 9.59
C ILE A 59 -17.63 -5.16 9.33
N VAL A 60 -16.37 -5.40 8.98
CA VAL A 60 -15.84 -6.74 8.70
C VAL A 60 -14.84 -7.11 9.80
N LEU A 61 -14.91 -8.36 10.26
CA LEU A 61 -13.89 -8.99 11.07
C LEU A 61 -13.25 -10.10 10.24
N VAL A 62 -11.94 -10.02 10.05
CA VAL A 62 -11.17 -11.05 9.33
C VAL A 62 -10.09 -11.64 10.23
N ALA A 63 -9.85 -12.95 10.11
CA ALA A 63 -8.82 -13.68 10.85
C ALA A 63 -7.68 -14.07 9.91
N HIS A 64 -6.43 -14.03 10.39
CA HIS A 64 -5.26 -14.38 9.58
C HIS A 64 -5.20 -15.89 9.32
N ASN A 65 -4.67 -16.30 8.16
CA ASN A 65 -4.58 -17.71 7.78
C ASN A 65 -3.56 -18.49 8.64
N ASP A 66 -2.41 -17.88 8.93
CA ASP A 66 -1.34 -18.53 9.70
C ASP A 66 -1.57 -18.49 11.22
N ASP A 67 -2.28 -17.47 11.71
CA ASP A 67 -2.52 -17.27 13.15
C ASP A 67 -3.97 -16.80 13.40
N PRO A 68 -4.85 -17.68 13.92
CA PRO A 68 -6.24 -17.32 14.18
C PRO A 68 -6.41 -16.30 15.31
N THR A 69 -5.37 -16.03 16.11
CA THR A 69 -5.36 -14.99 17.14
C THR A 69 -5.10 -13.60 16.56
N ASP A 70 -4.48 -13.53 15.36
CA ASP A 70 -4.29 -12.28 14.65
C ASP A 70 -5.53 -11.97 13.81
N GLN A 71 -6.43 -11.19 14.41
CA GLN A 71 -7.64 -10.72 13.76
C GLN A 71 -7.54 -9.23 13.45
N MET A 72 -8.31 -8.78 12.46
CA MET A 72 -8.34 -7.41 12.00
C MET A 72 -9.78 -6.93 11.82
N PHE A 73 -10.08 -5.77 12.39
CA PHE A 73 -11.34 -5.08 12.14
C PHE A 73 -11.24 -4.14 10.95
N VAL A 74 -12.31 -4.04 10.17
CA VAL A 74 -12.50 -2.97 9.19
C VAL A 74 -13.72 -2.15 9.59
N PHE A 75 -13.50 -0.88 9.94
CA PHE A 75 -14.55 0.04 10.34
C PHE A 75 -14.92 1.00 9.21
N PHE A 76 -16.23 1.17 9.02
CA PHE A 76 -16.84 2.15 8.13
C PHE A 76 -17.66 3.16 8.96
N PRO A 77 -17.10 4.33 9.31
CA PRO A 77 -17.81 5.38 10.02
C PRO A 77 -18.79 6.12 9.11
N ASP A 78 -19.97 6.45 9.65
CA ASP A 78 -20.97 7.30 8.99
C ASP A 78 -20.55 8.76 8.88
N GLU A 79 -19.73 9.24 9.81
CA GLU A 79 -19.30 10.64 9.86
C GLU A 79 -18.28 10.94 8.76
N PRO A 80 -18.46 12.02 7.97
CA PRO A 80 -17.54 12.36 6.88
C PRO A 80 -16.14 12.74 7.39
N LYS A 81 -16.08 13.32 8.59
CA LYS A 81 -14.86 13.65 9.32
C LYS A 81 -14.85 12.98 10.68
N ILE A 82 -13.85 12.14 10.92
CA ILE A 82 -13.77 11.37 12.16
C ILE A 82 -13.17 12.22 13.29
N GLY A 83 -13.90 12.28 14.40
CA GLY A 83 -13.46 12.85 15.67
C GLY A 83 -12.79 11.85 16.60
N ILE A 84 -12.11 12.35 17.64
CA ILE A 84 -11.43 11.52 18.65
C ILE A 84 -12.40 10.62 19.43
N LYS A 85 -13.67 11.04 19.58
CA LYS A 85 -14.70 10.27 20.29
C LYS A 85 -14.94 8.91 19.60
N THR A 86 -15.10 8.93 18.29
CA THR A 86 -15.35 7.74 17.47
C THR A 86 -14.17 6.77 17.51
N ILE A 87 -12.94 7.29 17.44
CA ILE A 87 -11.72 6.47 17.59
C ILE A 87 -11.65 5.78 18.96
N LYS A 88 -11.95 6.51 20.05
CA LYS A 88 -11.99 5.91 21.38
C LYS A 88 -13.02 4.78 21.48
N THR A 89 -14.19 4.94 20.87
CA THR A 89 -15.21 3.89 20.81
C THR A 89 -14.71 2.66 20.05
N TYR A 90 -14.01 2.83 18.93
CA TYR A 90 -13.42 1.70 18.20
C TYR A 90 -12.28 1.03 18.98
N CYS A 91 -11.41 1.79 19.62
CA CYS A 91 -10.37 1.23 20.49
C CYS A 91 -10.97 0.42 21.66
N GLN A 92 -12.08 0.87 22.23
CA GLN A 92 -12.76 0.13 23.28
C GLN A 92 -13.31 -1.21 22.76
N ARG A 93 -13.97 -1.21 21.60
CA ARG A 93 -14.44 -2.46 20.95
C ARG A 93 -13.29 -3.41 20.62
N MET A 94 -12.18 -2.87 20.12
CA MET A 94 -10.97 -3.66 19.86
C MET A 94 -10.41 -4.28 21.14
N GLN A 95 -10.43 -3.53 22.25
CA GLN A 95 -9.96 -4.03 23.55
C GLN A 95 -10.88 -5.12 24.12
N GLU A 96 -12.20 -5.00 23.93
CA GLU A 96 -13.19 -6.00 24.35
C GLU A 96 -12.99 -7.33 23.62
N GLU A 97 -12.71 -7.28 22.31
CA GLU A 97 -12.47 -8.46 21.47
C GLU A 97 -10.99 -8.91 21.43
N ASN A 98 -10.11 -8.22 22.14
CA ASN A 98 -8.65 -8.45 22.18
C ASN A 98 -7.97 -8.41 20.79
N ILE A 99 -8.39 -7.47 19.95
CA ILE A 99 -7.91 -7.27 18.59
C ILE A 99 -6.92 -6.12 18.53
N HIS A 100 -5.78 -6.36 17.87
CA HIS A 100 -4.66 -5.41 17.84
C HIS A 100 -4.58 -4.58 16.56
N ARG A 101 -5.29 -4.99 15.49
CA ARG A 101 -5.24 -4.34 14.17
C ARG A 101 -6.62 -3.87 13.75
N ALA A 102 -6.69 -2.66 13.20
CA ALA A 102 -7.88 -2.22 12.52
C ALA A 102 -7.60 -1.27 11.36
N ILE A 103 -8.45 -1.36 10.35
CA ILE A 103 -8.53 -0.47 9.20
C ILE A 103 -9.75 0.43 9.37
N ILE A 104 -9.58 1.73 9.16
CA ILE A 104 -10.64 2.72 9.24
C ILE A 104 -10.78 3.39 7.87
N VAL A 105 -11.94 3.18 7.23
CA VAL A 105 -12.24 3.74 5.91
C VAL A 105 -12.97 5.06 6.07
N VAL A 106 -12.36 6.18 5.69
CA VAL A 106 -12.86 7.53 5.96
C VAL A 106 -13.34 8.20 4.68
N GLN A 107 -14.44 8.96 4.73
CA GLN A 107 -14.99 9.63 3.55
C GLN A 107 -14.13 10.82 3.10
N GLN A 108 -13.91 11.80 3.98
CA GLN A 108 -13.12 13.01 3.67
C GLN A 108 -11.80 13.06 4.44
N GLY A 109 -11.76 12.52 5.67
CA GLY A 109 -10.54 12.50 6.47
C GLY A 109 -10.78 12.44 7.98
N MET A 110 -9.69 12.58 8.72
CA MET A 110 -9.69 12.61 10.19
C MET A 110 -9.27 13.99 10.70
N THR A 111 -9.84 14.38 11.84
CA THR A 111 -9.39 15.59 12.57
C THR A 111 -7.94 15.42 13.04
N PRO A 112 -7.14 16.50 13.13
CA PRO A 112 -5.74 16.42 13.62
C PRO A 112 -5.63 15.75 14.99
N SER A 113 -6.58 16.03 15.90
CA SER A 113 -6.65 15.39 17.22
C SER A 113 -6.90 13.88 17.14
N ALA A 114 -7.72 13.43 16.20
CA ALA A 114 -7.94 12.00 15.97
C ALA A 114 -6.66 11.34 15.41
N LYS A 115 -5.96 11.99 14.47
CA LYS A 115 -4.67 11.49 13.97
C LYS A 115 -3.63 11.36 15.06
N GLN A 116 -3.54 12.34 15.96
CA GLN A 116 -2.64 12.29 17.12
C GLN A 116 -2.98 11.09 18.01
N SER A 117 -4.27 10.83 18.26
CA SER A 117 -4.67 9.68 19.07
C SER A 117 -4.31 8.33 18.44
N LEU A 118 -4.21 8.22 17.11
CA LEU A 118 -3.72 7.00 16.47
C LEU A 118 -2.24 6.76 16.79
N VAL A 119 -1.44 7.83 16.81
CA VAL A 119 0.00 7.77 17.14
C VAL A 119 0.20 7.45 18.61
N ASP A 120 -0.61 8.04 19.50
CA ASP A 120 -0.50 7.82 20.95
C ASP A 120 -0.91 6.39 21.38
N MET A 121 -1.77 5.73 20.59
CA MET A 121 -2.18 4.33 20.82
C MET A 121 -1.17 3.30 20.28
N ALA A 122 -0.28 3.72 19.38
CA ALA A 122 0.85 2.90 18.96
C ALA A 122 1.90 2.83 20.09
N PRO A 123 2.55 1.67 20.32
CA PRO A 123 2.61 0.48 19.48
C PRO A 123 1.60 -0.63 19.82
N LYS A 124 0.71 -0.42 20.80
CA LYS A 124 -0.20 -1.48 21.28
C LYS A 124 -1.25 -1.84 20.23
N TYR A 125 -1.83 -0.82 19.60
CA TYR A 125 -2.81 -1.00 18.52
C TYR A 125 -2.24 -0.44 17.21
N ILE A 126 -2.47 -1.16 16.12
CA ILE A 126 -2.09 -0.75 14.76
C ILE A 126 -3.38 -0.33 14.06
N LEU A 127 -3.53 0.98 13.90
CA LEU A 127 -4.70 1.59 13.26
C LEU A 127 -4.28 2.20 11.92
N GLU A 128 -4.86 1.71 10.84
CA GLU A 128 -4.62 2.20 9.49
C GLU A 128 -5.79 3.05 9.01
N GLN A 129 -5.50 4.18 8.36
CA GLN A 129 -6.54 5.00 7.72
C GLN A 129 -6.50 4.82 6.20
N PHE A 130 -7.66 4.69 5.58
CA PHE A 130 -7.84 4.70 4.12
C PHE A 130 -8.93 5.69 3.75
N LEU A 131 -8.76 6.38 2.63
CA LEU A 131 -9.83 7.20 2.07
C LEU A 131 -10.75 6.34 1.21
N GLU A 132 -12.06 6.58 1.27
CA GLU A 132 -13.01 5.91 0.39
C GLU A 132 -12.62 6.09 -1.09
N SER A 133 -12.14 7.27 -1.47
CA SER A 133 -11.68 7.56 -2.83
C SER A 133 -10.49 6.71 -3.28
N GLU A 134 -9.62 6.30 -2.35
CA GLU A 134 -8.47 5.44 -2.64
C GLU A 134 -8.90 3.99 -2.89
N LEU A 135 -10.01 3.56 -2.28
CA LEU A 135 -10.50 2.17 -2.34
C LEU A 135 -11.51 1.92 -3.45
N LEU A 136 -11.91 2.93 -4.23
CA LEU A 136 -12.83 2.75 -5.36
C LEU A 136 -12.24 1.91 -6.49
N ILE A 137 -10.92 1.98 -6.64
CA ILE A 137 -10.14 1.30 -7.66
C ILE A 137 -9.06 0.53 -6.93
N ASN A 138 -8.97 -0.77 -7.19
CA ASN A 138 -7.85 -1.55 -6.69
C ASN A 138 -6.59 -1.18 -7.48
N ILE A 139 -5.59 -0.64 -6.78
CA ILE A 139 -4.33 -0.23 -7.39
C ILE A 139 -3.46 -1.42 -7.83
N THR A 140 -3.65 -2.60 -7.24
CA THR A 140 -2.84 -3.79 -7.55
C THR A 140 -3.23 -4.43 -8.89
N GLU A 141 -4.46 -4.21 -9.34
CA GLU A 141 -4.97 -4.73 -10.62
C GLU A 141 -4.51 -3.88 -11.83
N HIS A 142 -3.83 -2.76 -11.59
CA HIS A 142 -3.40 -1.86 -12.65
C HIS A 142 -2.16 -2.43 -13.38
N GLU A 143 -2.18 -2.46 -14.72
CA GLU A 143 -1.13 -3.05 -15.57
C GLU A 143 0.30 -2.58 -15.25
N LEU A 144 0.47 -1.30 -14.91
CA LEU A 144 1.78 -0.71 -14.58
C LEU A 144 2.30 -1.09 -13.17
N VAL A 145 1.45 -1.67 -12.31
CA VAL A 145 1.81 -2.06 -10.95
C VAL A 145 2.21 -3.53 -10.97
N PRO A 146 3.50 -3.85 -10.72
CA PRO A 146 3.94 -5.23 -10.64
C PRO A 146 3.37 -5.90 -9.39
N GLU A 147 3.41 -7.23 -9.35
CA GLU A 147 3.08 -7.97 -8.14
C GLU A 147 4.14 -7.74 -7.05
N HIS A 148 3.66 -7.49 -5.83
CA HIS A 148 4.49 -7.25 -4.66
C HIS A 148 4.18 -8.31 -3.62
N VAL A 149 5.21 -9.01 -3.14
CA VAL A 149 5.10 -10.03 -2.10
C VAL A 149 5.88 -9.55 -0.87
N VAL A 150 5.26 -9.61 0.31
CA VAL A 150 5.94 -9.22 1.55
C VAL A 150 6.93 -10.30 1.96
N MET A 151 8.23 -9.98 2.04
CA MET A 151 9.24 -10.94 2.49
C MET A 151 9.18 -11.13 4.01
N THR A 152 9.34 -12.37 4.44
CA THR A 152 9.58 -12.71 5.85
C THR A 152 10.97 -12.20 6.30
N PRO A 153 11.17 -11.95 7.60
CA PRO A 153 12.48 -11.51 8.09
C PRO A 153 13.58 -12.54 7.82
N GLU A 154 13.25 -13.83 7.79
CA GLU A 154 14.15 -14.93 7.47
C GLU A 154 14.60 -14.88 6.01
N GLU A 155 13.65 -14.74 5.06
CA GLU A 155 13.96 -14.61 3.62
C GLU A 155 14.78 -13.35 3.34
N LYS A 156 14.46 -12.24 4.02
CA LYS A 156 15.24 -11.00 3.91
C LYS A 156 16.69 -11.23 4.36
N GLN A 157 16.91 -11.95 5.46
CA GLN A 157 18.25 -12.24 5.97
C GLN A 157 19.02 -13.19 5.04
N GLU A 158 18.35 -14.17 4.47
CA GLU A 158 18.93 -15.06 3.45
C GLU A 158 19.36 -14.26 2.21
N LEU A 159 18.50 -13.36 1.72
CA LEU A 159 18.79 -12.50 0.58
C LEU A 159 20.01 -11.61 0.84
N LEU A 160 20.05 -10.95 2.01
CA LEU A 160 21.19 -10.12 2.41
C LEU A 160 22.49 -10.94 2.49
N SER A 161 22.42 -12.16 3.00
CA SER A 161 23.57 -13.06 3.13
C SER A 161 24.05 -13.57 1.78
N ARG A 162 23.14 -13.98 0.90
CA ARG A 162 23.42 -14.53 -0.43
C ARG A 162 24.09 -13.50 -1.34
N TYR A 163 23.59 -12.27 -1.33
CA TYR A 163 24.12 -11.19 -2.15
C TYR A 163 25.16 -10.32 -1.43
N LYS A 164 25.45 -10.61 -0.16
CA LYS A 164 26.38 -9.85 0.71
C LYS A 164 26.05 -8.34 0.71
N LEU A 165 24.75 -8.02 0.70
CA LEU A 165 24.25 -6.66 0.67
C LEU A 165 24.07 -6.11 2.09
N ARG A 166 24.17 -4.80 2.22
CA ARG A 166 23.73 -4.07 3.41
C ARG A 166 22.28 -3.63 3.22
N GLU A 167 21.50 -3.58 4.29
CA GLU A 167 20.09 -3.15 4.24
C GLU A 167 19.91 -1.77 3.57
N ASN A 168 20.87 -0.87 3.76
CA ASN A 168 20.86 0.47 3.14
C ASN A 168 21.04 0.47 1.61
N GLN A 169 21.49 -0.63 1.03
CA GLN A 169 21.68 -0.77 -0.42
C GLN A 169 20.41 -1.25 -1.13
N LEU A 170 19.42 -1.72 -0.36
CA LEU A 170 18.15 -2.13 -0.92
C LEU A 170 17.31 -0.91 -1.29
N MET A 171 16.48 -1.07 -2.33
CA MET A 171 15.54 -0.03 -2.75
C MET A 171 14.59 0.30 -1.60
N ARG A 172 14.43 1.58 -1.29
CA ARG A 172 13.56 2.05 -0.21
C ARG A 172 12.24 2.52 -0.80
N ILE A 173 11.15 1.94 -0.33
CA ILE A 173 9.80 2.40 -0.64
C ILE A 173 9.36 3.37 0.47
N GLN A 174 8.70 4.46 0.10
CA GLN A 174 8.18 5.41 1.07
C GLN A 174 6.98 4.81 1.79
N ALA A 175 6.85 5.03 3.10
CA ALA A 175 5.69 4.57 3.87
C ALA A 175 4.37 5.24 3.42
N GLY A 176 4.44 6.36 2.71
CA GLY A 176 3.29 7.04 2.11
C GLY A 176 2.90 6.53 0.73
N ASP A 177 3.66 5.58 0.17
CA ASP A 177 3.32 4.97 -1.12
C ASP A 177 1.99 4.20 -1.02
N PRO A 178 1.07 4.32 -2.00
CA PRO A 178 -0.21 3.62 -1.98
C PRO A 178 -0.06 2.10 -1.86
N VAL A 179 0.95 1.50 -2.51
CA VAL A 179 1.22 0.05 -2.45
C VAL A 179 1.76 -0.32 -1.07
N ALA A 180 2.66 0.48 -0.51
CA ALA A 180 3.16 0.24 0.85
C ALA A 180 2.05 0.32 1.91
N ARG A 181 1.10 1.25 1.74
CA ARG A 181 -0.11 1.34 2.57
C ARG A 181 -1.04 0.16 2.34
N TYR A 182 -1.22 -0.28 1.10
CA TYR A 182 -2.06 -1.44 0.75
C TYR A 182 -1.60 -2.71 1.47
N PHE A 183 -0.30 -3.00 1.52
CA PHE A 183 0.26 -4.16 2.22
C PHE A 183 0.53 -3.94 3.72
N GLY A 184 0.28 -2.74 4.26
CA GLY A 184 0.53 -2.44 5.69
C GLY A 184 2.01 -2.52 6.08
N LEU A 185 2.93 -2.23 5.15
CA LEU A 185 4.36 -2.41 5.36
C LEU A 185 4.90 -1.50 6.46
N LYS A 186 5.61 -2.08 7.42
CA LYS A 186 6.33 -1.31 8.46
C LYS A 186 7.69 -0.82 7.94
N ARG A 187 8.19 0.25 8.55
CA ARG A 187 9.53 0.79 8.23
C ARG A 187 10.58 -0.32 8.40
N GLY A 188 11.30 -0.60 7.31
CA GLY A 188 12.34 -1.65 7.26
C GLY A 188 11.87 -2.99 6.68
N GLN A 189 10.56 -3.20 6.49
CA GLN A 189 10.07 -4.31 5.68
C GLN A 189 10.23 -4.00 4.20
N GLN A 190 10.59 -5.00 3.43
CA GLN A 190 10.88 -4.88 2.00
C GLN A 190 9.93 -5.81 1.24
N PRO A 191 9.10 -5.28 0.34
CA PRO A 191 8.38 -6.13 -0.59
C PRO A 191 9.35 -6.60 -1.67
N GLN A 192 9.29 -7.89 -1.96
CA GLN A 192 9.89 -8.47 -3.14
C GLN A 192 9.00 -8.14 -4.34
N ARG A 193 9.59 -7.52 -5.36
CA ARG A 193 8.92 -7.29 -6.64
C ARG A 193 9.14 -8.52 -7.51
N GLU A 194 8.06 -9.15 -7.97
CA GLU A 194 8.14 -10.10 -9.06
C GLU A 194 7.99 -9.34 -10.39
N SER A 195 8.98 -9.47 -11.27
CA SER A 195 8.88 -8.94 -12.63
C SER A 195 8.34 -10.02 -13.55
N SER A 196 7.20 -9.77 -14.19
CA SER A 196 6.67 -10.54 -15.31
C SER A 196 7.58 -10.40 -16.54
N THR A 197 8.78 -10.97 -16.48
CA THR A 197 9.61 -11.09 -17.68
C THR A 197 9.03 -12.26 -18.49
N THR A 198 8.42 -11.95 -19.63
CA THR A 198 8.02 -12.90 -20.69
C THR A 198 9.26 -13.54 -21.33
N ASN A 199 10.02 -14.31 -20.55
CA ASN A 199 11.04 -15.22 -21.06
C ASN A 199 10.98 -16.50 -20.21
N SER A 200 10.03 -17.36 -20.57
CA SER A 200 9.85 -18.70 -20.02
C SER A 200 10.97 -19.68 -20.40
N ASN A 201 12.18 -19.19 -20.68
CA ASN A 201 13.32 -20.00 -21.07
C ASN A 201 14.61 -19.48 -20.44
N GLN A 202 14.61 -19.30 -19.12
CA GLN A 202 15.81 -19.38 -18.26
C GLN A 202 15.39 -19.46 -16.79
N ARG A 203 15.05 -20.66 -16.31
CA ARG A 203 15.10 -20.97 -14.87
C ARG A 203 16.57 -21.09 -14.46
N SER A 204 17.24 -19.95 -14.34
CA SER A 204 18.45 -19.74 -13.53
C SER A 204 18.96 -18.33 -13.81
N ASN A 205 18.46 -17.34 -13.06
CA ASN A 205 19.18 -16.18 -12.55
C ASN A 205 18.18 -15.08 -12.21
N LEU A 206 18.13 -14.71 -10.94
CA LEU A 206 17.50 -13.47 -10.49
C LEU A 206 18.16 -12.30 -11.22
N SER A 207 17.45 -11.65 -12.13
CA SER A 207 17.82 -10.34 -12.65
C SER A 207 17.04 -9.28 -11.88
N LEU A 208 17.63 -8.81 -10.78
CA LEU A 208 17.40 -7.45 -10.30
C LEU A 208 17.85 -6.50 -11.41
N PHE A 209 16.90 -5.76 -11.98
CA PHE A 209 17.14 -4.81 -13.07
C PHE A 209 18.01 -3.65 -12.56
N TRP A 210 19.33 -3.80 -12.63
CA TRP A 210 20.25 -2.68 -12.69
C TRP A 210 20.33 -2.22 -14.14
N PRO A 211 20.20 -0.92 -14.46
CA PRO A 211 20.55 -0.45 -15.79
C PRO A 211 22.03 -0.79 -16.02
N SER A 212 22.28 -1.65 -17.01
CA SER A 212 23.63 -1.96 -17.43
C SER A 212 24.29 -0.68 -17.94
N PRO A 213 25.53 -0.35 -17.54
CA PRO A 213 26.25 0.74 -18.15
C PRO A 213 26.42 0.41 -19.63
N GLY A 214 25.88 1.27 -20.51
CA GLY A 214 26.01 1.12 -21.95
C GLY A 214 27.49 1.14 -22.37
N PRO A 215 27.85 0.48 -23.48
CA PRO A 215 29.22 0.44 -23.95
C PRO A 215 29.59 1.80 -24.54
N GLY A 216 30.41 2.58 -23.83
CA GLY A 216 30.85 3.88 -24.34
C GLY A 216 31.67 4.76 -23.40
N CYS A 217 32.30 4.22 -22.35
CA CYS A 217 33.15 5.01 -21.46
C CYS A 217 34.45 4.27 -21.15
N GLU A 218 35.23 3.95 -22.18
CA GLU A 218 36.67 3.78 -22.02
C GLU A 218 37.35 5.15 -22.16
N ASN A 219 38.22 5.45 -21.20
CA ASN A 219 39.09 6.64 -21.06
C ASN A 219 38.57 7.78 -20.18
N TYR A 220 38.71 7.63 -18.86
CA TYR A 220 39.18 8.74 -18.01
C TYR A 220 40.17 8.22 -16.95
N PRO A 221 41.26 8.96 -16.67
CA PRO A 221 42.39 8.46 -15.91
C PRO A 221 42.08 8.39 -14.40
N THR A 222 42.66 7.37 -13.79
CA THR A 222 42.73 7.11 -12.35
C THR A 222 43.20 8.35 -11.58
N ILE A 223 42.37 8.93 -10.73
CA ILE A 223 42.82 9.90 -9.72
C ILE A 223 42.63 9.31 -8.33
N ARG A 224 43.77 8.94 -7.74
CA ARG A 224 43.96 8.57 -6.33
C ARG A 224 43.59 9.74 -5.42
N ASN A 225 42.96 9.38 -4.30
CA ASN A 225 43.09 9.94 -2.94
C ASN A 225 43.70 11.36 -2.82
N SER A 226 42.88 12.33 -2.41
CA SER A 226 43.06 13.14 -1.18
C SER A 226 42.17 14.40 -1.20
N TRP A 227 41.80 14.87 0.01
CA TRP A 227 41.22 16.18 0.38
C TRP A 227 39.69 16.23 0.71
N PRO A 228 39.30 17.11 1.66
CA PRO A 228 38.48 16.74 2.82
C PRO A 228 36.99 17.16 2.79
N LEU A 229 36.26 16.62 3.77
CA LEU A 229 34.81 16.58 4.00
C LEU A 229 34.04 17.92 4.20
N HIS A 230 34.47 19.04 3.64
CA HIS A 230 33.82 20.34 3.89
C HIS A 230 33.64 21.18 2.61
N LEU A 231 32.89 20.69 1.61
CA LEU A 231 32.33 21.52 0.51
C LEU A 231 31.34 20.74 -0.40
N ILE A 232 30.39 20.00 0.19
CA ILE A 232 29.30 19.34 -0.57
C ILE A 232 27.94 19.86 -0.08
N GLN A 233 27.70 21.18 -0.19
CA GLN A 233 26.40 21.73 0.18
C GLN A 233 25.83 22.84 -0.73
N THR A 234 26.33 23.08 -1.95
CA THR A 234 25.72 24.15 -2.77
C THR A 234 25.73 24.06 -4.30
N CYS A 235 26.17 22.98 -4.95
CA CYS A 235 26.13 22.90 -6.42
C CYS A 235 25.79 21.49 -6.89
N VAL A 236 24.50 21.17 -7.10
CA VAL A 236 23.89 20.65 -8.35
C VAL A 236 22.35 20.70 -8.14
N LEU A 237 21.85 21.91 -7.93
CA LEU A 237 20.48 22.30 -8.24
C LEU A 237 20.68 23.37 -9.32
N MET A 238 20.16 23.15 -10.53
CA MET A 238 20.45 23.88 -11.79
C MET A 238 21.51 23.25 -12.69
N LEU A 239 21.18 22.11 -13.33
CA LEU A 239 21.48 21.95 -14.75
C LEU A 239 20.30 21.25 -15.46
N PHE A 240 19.56 22.05 -16.25
CA PHE A 240 18.94 21.75 -17.56
C PHE A 240 17.97 20.55 -17.64
N LEU A 241 16.64 20.64 -17.86
CA LEU A 241 15.76 21.71 -18.35
C LEU A 241 16.26 22.41 -19.62
N ASP A 242 16.64 21.64 -20.64
CA ASP A 242 16.68 22.08 -22.06
C ASP A 242 17.09 20.92 -22.99
N ASP A 243 16.24 19.91 -23.15
CA ASP A 243 16.36 18.90 -24.22
C ASP A 243 15.01 18.67 -24.92
N CYS A 244 14.32 19.79 -25.20
CA CYS A 244 13.08 19.81 -25.98
C CYS A 244 13.17 20.81 -27.15
N VAL A 245 14.36 21.07 -27.72
CA VAL A 245 14.52 21.80 -29.00
C VAL A 245 15.83 21.40 -29.70
N ARG A 246 15.89 20.28 -30.45
CA ARG A 246 16.72 20.14 -31.66
C ARG A 246 16.55 18.82 -32.44
N GLU A 247 15.32 18.52 -32.85
CA GLU A 247 15.14 17.91 -34.16
C GLU A 247 15.40 18.98 -35.23
N ARG A 248 16.54 18.88 -35.93
CA ARG A 248 16.66 19.26 -37.33
C ARG A 248 18.01 18.81 -37.92
N ASN A 249 17.89 18.08 -39.04
CA ASN A 249 18.84 17.92 -40.14
C ASN A 249 19.94 16.85 -40.03
N CYS A 250 19.64 15.66 -40.56
CA CYS A 250 20.57 14.95 -41.44
C CYS A 250 20.01 14.99 -42.87
N VAL A 251 20.82 15.51 -43.78
CA VAL A 251 20.58 15.64 -45.22
C VAL A 251 21.16 14.41 -45.92
N CYS A 252 20.36 13.78 -46.79
CA CYS A 252 20.68 13.40 -48.17
C CYS A 252 19.34 13.21 -48.90
#